data_AF-A0A7Y2KP60-F1
#
_entry.id   AF-A0A7Y2KP60-F1
#
_cell.length_a   1.000
_cell.length_b   1.000
_cell.length_c   1.000
_cell.angle_alpha   90.00
_cell.angle_beta   90.00
_cell.angle_gamma   90.00
#
_symmetry.space_group_name_H-M   'P 1'
#
loop_
_entity.id
_entity.type
_entity.pdbx_description
1 polymer ?
#
loop_
_entity_poly.entity_id
_entity_poly.type
_entity_poly.pdbx_seq_one_letter_code
_entity_poly.pdbx_strand_id
1 'polypeptide(L)'
;MGGLRFGLFLLVWFSAAWFGSWELNPNNATRLFAAIRMVEDSTATIDPFAPLTIDKAQFGAHAYLDKAPGMTLMAMPAVAMTNAVMGDRADRHMPSAADLGFVDYLKLRTRVAAATGSALLTAIAAVMLFDLALTVTGSIGAALFAAQGYALGTPIWGYSTTLLGHAAVAALFVIALAGVARGGGRWLAVAGLALGWAVVVEYQAVLAGSVIGAWALWRHRARPRSLWPFLAAGLIGVMPLFAYNLFAFGTPFRIGYSGVVGFEGMQQGLFGLTVPHIAVLREILIGPTRGLIWVAPVLILAPVGLWQLAEARETRGLALTAAGVAIVALLVNAAYVYWDGGNATGPRHAMPLAGVAALGLAPVWASLRRAWQRAGLALLLAGSIAINLTIAAAEIFAPPEYRWAWWQAVIQLRFRVGDLRTIPSEWWGWSTWNGLYLWAAVAIPLAAWLVQRAWRLSPRTRCQT
;
A
#
# COMPACT_ATOMS: atom_id res chain seq x y z
N MET A 1 -5.66 -18.73 18.45
CA MET A 1 -5.70 -17.97 17.18
C MET A 1 -5.76 -16.45 17.36
N GLY A 2 -6.61 -15.90 18.24
CA GLY A 2 -6.72 -14.43 18.44
C GLY A 2 -5.39 -13.71 18.70
N GLY A 3 -4.53 -14.26 19.56
CA GLY A 3 -3.21 -13.67 19.82
C GLY A 3 -2.26 -13.62 18.61
N LEU A 4 -2.33 -14.57 17.68
CA LEU A 4 -1.52 -14.52 16.44
C LEU A 4 -1.96 -13.37 15.54
N ARG A 5 -3.27 -13.17 15.39
CA ARG A 5 -3.83 -12.06 14.60
C ARG A 5 -3.44 -10.72 15.17
N PHE A 6 -3.58 -10.56 16.48
CA PHE A 6 -3.22 -9.32 17.17
C PHE A 6 -1.71 -9.05 17.10
N GLY A 7 -0.86 -10.06 17.33
CA GLY A 7 0.59 -9.88 17.21
C GLY A 7 1.04 -9.57 15.78
N LEU A 8 0.42 -10.17 14.76
CA LEU A 8 0.68 -9.86 13.36
C LEU A 8 0.26 -8.42 13.02
N PHE A 9 -0.95 -8.01 13.46
CA PHE A 9 -1.42 -6.64 13.32
C PHE A 9 -0.43 -5.65 13.94
N LEU A 10 -0.04 -5.88 15.20
CA LEU A 10 0.90 -5.02 15.91
C LEU A 10 2.26 -4.99 15.21
N LEU A 11 2.80 -6.13 14.77
CA LEU A 11 4.09 -6.18 14.08
C LEU A 11 4.07 -5.32 12.81
N VAL A 12 3.04 -5.48 11.98
CA VAL A 12 2.92 -4.75 10.71
C VAL A 12 2.66 -3.26 10.96
N TRP A 13 1.67 -2.93 11.79
CA TRP A 13 1.32 -1.54 12.07
C TRP A 13 2.48 -0.79 12.74
N PHE A 14 3.10 -1.38 13.77
CA PHE A 14 4.27 -0.80 14.43
C PHE A 14 5.41 -0.57 13.44
N SER A 15 5.71 -1.56 12.60
CA SER A 15 6.81 -1.44 11.62
C SER A 15 6.55 -0.39 10.57
N ALA A 16 5.31 -0.22 10.11
CA ALA A 16 4.92 0.82 9.17
C ALA A 16 4.90 2.21 9.83
N ALA A 17 4.33 2.34 11.04
CA ALA A 17 4.22 3.61 11.75
C ALA A 17 5.55 4.13 12.32
N TRP A 18 6.51 3.24 12.60
CA TRP A 18 7.82 3.61 13.17
C TRP A 18 8.68 4.42 12.20
N PHE A 19 8.62 4.08 10.92
CA PHE A 19 9.39 4.74 9.87
C PHE A 19 8.58 5.79 9.13
N GLY A 20 9.28 6.75 8.53
CA GLY A 20 8.66 7.91 7.89
C GLY A 20 9.10 8.07 6.47
N SER A 21 8.41 8.96 5.79
CA SER A 21 8.76 9.41 4.46
C SER A 21 8.88 10.93 4.44
N TRP A 22 9.52 11.45 3.40
CA TRP A 22 9.72 12.89 3.27
C TRP A 22 8.40 13.62 3.01
N GLU A 23 8.02 14.48 3.95
CA GLU A 23 6.79 15.26 3.97
C GLU A 23 6.66 16.24 2.80
N LEU A 24 7.78 16.82 2.34
CA LEU A 24 7.83 17.71 1.16
C LEU A 24 8.04 16.96 -0.16
N ASN A 25 8.05 15.62 -0.17
CA ASN A 25 7.92 14.89 -1.43
C ASN A 25 6.62 15.33 -2.12
N PRO A 26 6.63 15.71 -3.41
CA PRO A 26 5.45 16.26 -4.09
C PRO A 26 4.18 15.41 -3.94
N ASN A 27 4.31 14.08 -3.92
CA ASN A 27 3.16 13.17 -3.78
C ASN A 27 2.57 13.16 -2.36
N ASN A 28 3.41 13.28 -1.33
CA ASN A 28 2.95 13.43 0.05
C ASN A 28 2.37 14.84 0.24
N ALA A 29 3.14 15.84 -0.14
CA ALA A 29 2.88 17.26 0.09
C ALA A 29 1.53 17.68 -0.49
N THR A 30 1.26 17.42 -1.77
CA THR A 30 0.00 17.84 -2.42
C THR A 30 -1.25 17.29 -1.71
N ARG A 31 -1.20 16.03 -1.28
CA ARG A 31 -2.31 15.37 -0.57
C ARG A 31 -2.50 15.94 0.82
N LEU A 32 -1.41 16.21 1.53
CA LEU A 32 -1.44 16.80 2.85
C LEU A 32 -1.87 18.27 2.82
N PHE A 33 -1.37 19.05 1.86
CA PHE A 33 -1.77 20.44 1.64
C PHE A 33 -3.28 20.55 1.42
N ALA A 34 -3.86 19.70 0.58
CA ALA A 34 -5.30 19.66 0.41
C ALA A 34 -6.03 19.30 1.71
N ALA A 35 -5.52 18.33 2.49
CA ALA A 35 -6.13 17.94 3.76
C ALA A 35 -6.09 19.09 4.78
N ILE A 36 -4.96 19.80 4.87
CA ILE A 36 -4.78 20.99 5.70
C ILE A 36 -5.79 22.06 5.30
N ARG A 37 -5.86 22.45 4.03
CA ARG A 37 -6.77 23.50 3.55
C ARG A 37 -8.24 23.16 3.77
N MET A 38 -8.61 21.89 3.63
CA MET A 38 -9.97 21.44 3.92
C MET A 38 -10.31 21.50 5.41
N VAL A 39 -9.39 21.12 6.29
CA VAL A 39 -9.61 21.11 7.75
C VAL A 39 -9.49 22.51 8.35
N GLU A 40 -8.52 23.29 7.91
CA GLU A 40 -8.19 24.58 8.51
C GLU A 40 -8.99 25.73 7.93
N ASP A 41 -9.26 25.69 6.63
CA ASP A 41 -9.79 26.83 5.87
C ASP A 41 -11.09 26.51 5.11
N SER A 42 -11.60 25.28 5.22
CA SER A 42 -12.82 24.82 4.54
C SER A 42 -12.79 25.05 3.02
N THR A 43 -11.63 24.92 2.39
CA THR A 43 -11.45 25.08 0.93
C THR A 43 -10.69 23.91 0.32
N ALA A 44 -10.94 23.65 -0.96
CA ALA A 44 -10.21 22.66 -1.74
C ALA A 44 -8.94 23.22 -2.41
N THR A 45 -8.75 24.54 -2.42
CA THR A 45 -7.58 25.16 -3.07
C THR A 45 -6.34 25.03 -2.20
N ILE A 46 -5.20 24.75 -2.85
CA ILE A 46 -3.88 24.64 -2.23
C ILE A 46 -2.99 25.85 -2.55
N ASP A 47 -3.58 26.99 -2.92
CA ASP A 47 -2.87 28.17 -3.43
C ASP A 47 -1.64 28.59 -2.58
N PRO A 48 -1.73 28.68 -1.24
CA PRO A 48 -0.58 29.07 -0.41
C PRO A 48 0.59 28.09 -0.49
N PHE A 49 0.30 26.82 -0.81
CA PHE A 49 1.29 25.74 -0.88
C PHE A 49 1.68 25.37 -2.32
N ALA A 50 1.01 25.95 -3.33
CA ALA A 50 1.22 25.63 -4.74
C ALA A 50 2.68 25.80 -5.20
N PRO A 51 3.48 26.78 -4.71
CA PRO A 51 4.90 26.88 -5.06
C PRO A 51 5.76 25.73 -4.52
N LEU A 52 5.31 25.02 -3.48
CA LEU A 52 6.07 23.97 -2.80
C LEU A 52 5.92 22.58 -3.44
N THR A 53 5.05 22.44 -4.44
CA THR A 53 4.83 21.16 -5.13
C THR A 53 4.73 21.33 -6.63
N ILE A 54 5.30 20.37 -7.35
CA ILE A 54 5.10 20.19 -8.79
C ILE A 54 3.82 19.39 -9.08
N ASP A 55 3.34 18.57 -8.13
CA ASP A 55 2.14 17.75 -8.25
C ASP A 55 0.91 18.60 -7.89
N LYS A 56 0.35 19.32 -8.87
CA LYS A 56 -0.83 20.17 -8.72
C LYS A 56 -1.67 20.25 -9.99
N ALA A 57 -2.96 20.46 -9.80
CA ALA A 57 -3.89 20.77 -10.88
C ALA A 57 -4.25 22.25 -10.85
N GLN A 58 -4.35 22.89 -12.01
CA GLN A 58 -4.74 24.28 -12.15
C GLN A 58 -6.11 24.37 -12.83
N PHE A 59 -7.06 25.04 -12.16
CA PHE A 59 -8.36 25.37 -12.74
C PHE A 59 -8.64 26.85 -12.51
N GLY A 60 -8.62 27.64 -13.59
CA GLY A 60 -8.69 29.10 -13.50
C GLY A 60 -7.47 29.66 -12.75
N ALA A 61 -7.72 30.52 -11.77
CA ALA A 61 -6.66 31.14 -10.96
C ALA A 61 -6.16 30.26 -9.79
N HIS A 62 -6.81 29.12 -9.52
CA HIS A 62 -6.55 28.32 -8.33
C HIS A 62 -5.85 26.99 -8.62
N ALA A 63 -4.98 26.60 -7.69
CA ALA A 63 -4.31 25.32 -7.64
C ALA A 63 -5.08 24.36 -6.71
N TYR A 64 -5.11 23.09 -7.10
CA TYR A 64 -5.80 22.00 -6.41
C TYR A 64 -4.92 20.76 -6.34
N LEU A 65 -5.36 19.79 -5.53
CA LEU A 65 -4.88 18.41 -5.61
C LEU A 65 -5.07 17.88 -7.05
N ASP A 66 -4.01 17.35 -7.65
CA ASP A 66 -4.07 16.70 -8.96
C ASP A 66 -4.51 15.24 -8.88
N LYS A 67 -4.39 14.59 -7.72
CA LYS A 67 -4.68 13.15 -7.54
C LYS A 67 -6.14 12.88 -7.15
N ALA A 68 -6.47 11.59 -7.02
CA ALA A 68 -7.71 11.17 -6.38
C ALA A 68 -7.70 11.54 -4.88
N PRO A 69 -8.86 11.94 -4.31
CA PRO A 69 -8.92 12.58 -3.00
C PRO A 69 -8.84 11.61 -1.81
N GLY A 70 -8.92 10.30 -2.03
CA GLY A 70 -9.10 9.33 -0.94
C GLY A 70 -8.01 9.40 0.13
N MET A 71 -6.74 9.51 -0.26
CA MET A 71 -5.64 9.68 0.69
C MET A 71 -5.70 11.01 1.45
N THR A 72 -6.13 12.08 0.79
CA THR A 72 -6.38 13.39 1.42
C THR A 72 -7.52 13.30 2.44
N LEU A 73 -8.63 12.68 2.09
CA LEU A 73 -9.78 12.48 2.98
C LEU A 73 -9.41 11.62 4.20
N MET A 74 -8.57 10.59 4.02
CA MET A 74 -8.04 9.79 5.13
C MET A 74 -7.09 10.58 6.03
N ALA A 75 -6.39 11.59 5.51
CA ALA A 75 -5.48 12.43 6.29
C ALA A 75 -6.22 13.50 7.11
N MET A 76 -7.44 13.91 6.73
CA MET A 76 -8.19 14.98 7.41
C MET A 76 -8.38 14.73 8.92
N PRO A 77 -8.79 13.53 9.41
CA PRO A 77 -8.91 13.29 10.85
C PRO A 77 -7.59 13.41 11.59
N ALA A 78 -6.48 12.98 10.97
CA ALA A 78 -5.15 13.11 11.55
C ALA A 78 -4.75 14.58 11.69
N VAL A 79 -4.97 15.39 10.64
CA VAL A 79 -4.72 16.84 10.67
C VAL A 79 -5.56 17.50 11.77
N ALA A 80 -6.88 17.26 11.80
CA ALA A 80 -7.78 17.83 12.80
C ALA A 80 -7.38 17.46 14.23
N MET A 81 -7.03 16.18 14.46
CA MET A 81 -6.55 15.71 15.76
C MET A 81 -5.25 16.38 16.16
N THR A 82 -4.26 16.46 15.27
CA THR A 82 -2.97 17.11 15.60
C THR A 82 -3.12 18.61 15.85
N ASN A 83 -4.02 19.28 15.13
CA ASN A 83 -4.35 20.68 15.37
C ASN A 83 -4.95 20.88 16.76
N ALA A 84 -5.89 20.01 17.15
CA ALA A 84 -6.55 20.09 18.45
C ALA A 84 -5.59 19.81 19.61
N VAL A 85 -4.69 18.83 19.46
CA VAL A 85 -3.74 18.42 20.53
C VAL A 85 -2.58 19.40 20.66
N MET A 86 -1.98 19.82 19.54
CA MET A 86 -0.81 20.70 19.56
C MET A 86 -1.20 22.18 19.62
N GLY A 87 -2.46 22.50 19.34
CA GLY A 87 -2.93 23.88 19.20
C GLY A 87 -2.25 24.62 18.06
N ASP A 88 -1.72 23.92 17.05
CA ASP A 88 -0.88 24.46 15.97
C ASP A 88 -1.56 24.34 14.59
N ARG A 89 -1.29 25.28 13.69
CA ARG A 89 -1.98 25.48 12.40
C ARG A 89 -1.01 26.01 11.35
N ALA A 90 -1.30 25.80 10.06
CA ALA A 90 -0.38 26.19 9.00
C ALA A 90 -0.18 27.71 8.86
N ASP A 91 -1.17 28.52 9.25
CA ASP A 91 -1.14 29.99 9.21
C ASP A 91 -0.11 30.64 10.16
N ARG A 92 0.46 29.86 11.08
CA ARG A 92 1.51 30.30 12.01
C ARG A 92 2.92 30.15 11.48
N HIS A 93 3.07 29.48 10.35
CA HIS A 93 4.35 29.15 9.76
C HIS A 93 4.47 29.80 8.38
N MET A 94 5.70 30.06 7.95
CA MET A 94 5.96 30.45 6.58
C MET A 94 5.94 29.20 5.69
N PRO A 95 5.12 29.13 4.62
CA PRO A 95 5.09 27.98 3.70
C PRO A 95 6.39 27.85 2.90
N SER A 96 7.43 27.31 3.53
CA SER A 96 8.78 27.22 2.98
C SER A 96 9.52 26.01 3.55
N ALA A 97 10.32 25.34 2.73
CA ALA A 97 11.23 24.30 3.19
C ALA A 97 12.34 24.83 4.10
N ALA A 98 12.58 26.15 4.12
CA ALA A 98 13.54 26.79 5.02
C ALA A 98 12.96 27.06 6.42
N ASP A 99 11.64 27.03 6.58
CA ASP A 99 10.99 27.17 7.88
C ASP A 99 10.91 25.79 8.55
N LEU A 100 11.79 25.55 9.52
CA LEU A 100 11.83 24.29 10.26
C LEU A 100 10.55 24.04 11.06
N GLY A 101 9.87 25.09 11.53
CA GLY A 101 8.57 24.98 12.20
C GLY A 101 7.50 24.44 11.25
N PHE A 102 7.47 24.94 10.02
CA PHE A 102 6.58 24.42 8.97
C PHE A 102 6.89 22.96 8.62
N VAL A 103 8.18 22.62 8.50
CA VAL A 103 8.61 21.24 8.22
C VAL A 103 8.17 20.29 9.32
N ASP A 104 8.35 20.65 10.59
CA ASP A 104 7.91 19.84 11.73
C ASP A 104 6.38 19.73 11.81
N TYR A 105 5.68 20.82 11.50
CA TYR A 105 4.22 20.86 11.36
C TYR A 105 3.73 19.84 10.31
N LEU A 106 4.35 19.78 9.13
CA LEU A 106 4.00 18.83 8.07
C LEU A 106 4.40 17.39 8.43
N LYS A 107 5.59 17.21 9.03
CA LYS A 107 6.14 15.91 9.41
C LYS A 107 5.21 15.19 10.39
N LEU A 108 4.79 15.85 11.45
CA LEU A 108 3.86 15.28 12.43
C LEU A 108 2.56 14.82 11.77
N ARG A 109 1.95 15.67 10.94
CA ARG A 109 0.68 15.39 10.27
C ARG A 109 0.80 14.25 9.27
N THR A 110 1.85 14.25 8.45
CA THR A 110 2.17 13.15 7.52
C THR A 110 2.26 11.83 8.25
N ARG A 111 2.97 11.81 9.38
CA ARG A 111 3.23 10.60 10.18
C ARG A 111 1.97 10.05 10.83
N VAL A 112 1.17 10.90 11.46
CA VAL A 112 -0.11 10.48 12.05
C VAL A 112 -1.08 10.03 10.96
N ALA A 113 -1.14 10.74 9.82
CA ALA A 113 -2.00 10.37 8.69
C ALA A 113 -1.59 9.03 8.06
N ALA A 114 -0.29 8.79 7.85
CA ALA A 114 0.20 7.50 7.36
C ALA A 114 -0.08 6.37 8.36
N ALA A 115 0.16 6.59 9.65
CA ALA A 115 -0.05 5.61 10.72
C ALA A 115 -1.54 5.22 10.88
N THR A 116 -2.45 6.18 10.74
CA THR A 116 -3.91 5.96 10.86
C THR A 116 -4.58 5.60 9.54
N GLY A 117 -3.92 5.84 8.41
CA GLY A 117 -4.39 5.51 7.06
C GLY A 117 -3.73 4.26 6.49
N SER A 118 -2.71 4.45 5.64
CA SER A 118 -2.06 3.37 4.88
C SER A 118 -1.49 2.26 5.77
N ALA A 119 -0.82 2.60 6.88
CA ALA A 119 -0.26 1.60 7.81
C ALA A 119 -1.35 0.76 8.49
N LEU A 120 -2.44 1.41 8.92
CA LEU A 120 -3.59 0.73 9.52
C LEU A 120 -4.26 -0.21 8.53
N LEU A 121 -4.53 0.25 7.30
CA LEU A 121 -5.12 -0.58 6.25
C LEU A 121 -4.21 -1.78 5.91
N THR A 122 -2.91 -1.55 5.80
CA THR A 122 -1.91 -2.61 5.53
C THR A 122 -1.91 -3.67 6.63
N ALA A 123 -1.98 -3.28 7.90
CA ALA A 123 -2.04 -4.21 9.03
C ALA A 123 -3.35 -5.01 9.06
N ILE A 124 -4.49 -4.37 8.79
CA ILE A 124 -5.80 -5.05 8.66
C ILE A 124 -5.75 -6.06 7.51
N ALA A 125 -5.25 -5.64 6.34
CA ALA A 125 -5.11 -6.49 5.17
C ALA A 125 -4.17 -7.68 5.44
N ALA A 126 -3.06 -7.49 6.16
CA ALA A 126 -2.16 -8.58 6.52
C ALA A 126 -2.87 -9.65 7.38
N VAL A 127 -3.70 -9.24 8.34
CA VAL A 127 -4.52 -10.18 9.14
C VAL A 127 -5.59 -10.87 8.28
N MET A 128 -6.25 -10.14 7.39
CA MET A 128 -7.25 -10.73 6.50
C MET A 128 -6.64 -11.70 5.48
N LEU A 129 -5.44 -11.40 4.97
CA LEU A 129 -4.66 -12.30 4.13
C LEU A 129 -4.20 -13.53 4.91
N PHE A 130 -3.74 -13.36 6.15
CA PHE A 130 -3.43 -14.48 7.06
C PHE A 130 -4.64 -15.41 7.21
N ASP A 131 -5.83 -14.87 7.49
CA ASP A 131 -7.04 -15.68 7.64
C ASP A 131 -7.45 -16.38 6.34
N LEU A 132 -7.36 -15.68 5.20
CA LEU A 132 -7.67 -16.25 3.90
C LEU A 132 -6.69 -17.37 3.55
N ALA A 133 -5.38 -17.14 3.73
CA ALA A 133 -4.32 -18.11 3.52
C ALA A 133 -4.46 -19.33 4.45
N LEU A 134 -4.83 -19.11 5.71
CA LEU A 134 -5.11 -20.19 6.65
C LEU A 134 -6.31 -21.02 6.20
N THR A 135 -7.36 -20.37 5.70
CA THR A 135 -8.57 -21.05 5.22
C THR A 135 -8.26 -21.96 4.03
N VAL A 136 -7.44 -21.50 3.08
CA VAL A 136 -7.15 -22.27 1.85
C VAL A 136 -6.03 -23.30 2.01
N THR A 137 -5.19 -23.19 3.04
CA THR A 137 -4.06 -24.12 3.25
C THR A 137 -4.15 -24.97 4.51
N GLY A 138 -4.98 -24.60 5.48
CA GLY A 138 -5.01 -25.22 6.81
C GLY A 138 -3.71 -25.02 7.63
N SER A 139 -2.75 -24.22 7.15
CA SER A 139 -1.42 -24.09 7.75
C SER A 139 -1.18 -22.69 8.31
N ILE A 140 -0.97 -22.60 9.62
CA ILE A 140 -0.64 -21.34 10.30
C ILE A 140 0.69 -20.78 9.79
N GLY A 141 1.68 -21.64 9.56
CA GLY A 141 2.98 -21.23 9.02
C GLY A 141 2.85 -20.65 7.61
N ALA A 142 2.06 -21.27 6.73
CA ALA A 142 1.80 -20.77 5.39
C ALA A 142 1.08 -19.41 5.41
N ALA A 143 0.12 -19.26 6.31
CA ALA A 143 -0.60 -18.02 6.50
C ALA A 143 0.30 -16.88 7.00
N LEU A 144 1.19 -17.15 7.97
CA LEU A 144 2.19 -16.16 8.40
C LEU A 144 3.20 -15.82 7.32
N PHE A 145 3.61 -16.81 6.51
CA PHE A 145 4.55 -16.62 5.41
C PHE A 145 3.97 -15.68 4.35
N ALA A 146 2.71 -15.90 3.94
CA ALA A 146 2.02 -15.02 2.99
C ALA A 146 1.77 -13.61 3.53
N ALA A 147 1.29 -13.49 4.77
CA ALA A 147 0.97 -12.19 5.35
C ALA A 147 2.20 -11.31 5.58
N GLN A 148 3.30 -11.88 6.08
CA GLN A 148 4.57 -11.17 6.22
C GLN A 148 5.21 -10.91 4.85
N GLY A 149 5.11 -11.87 3.92
CA GLY A 149 5.56 -11.72 2.54
C GLY A 149 4.93 -10.52 1.86
N TYR A 150 3.62 -10.31 2.03
CA TYR A 150 2.93 -9.10 1.59
C TYR A 150 3.42 -7.84 2.30
N ALA A 151 3.25 -7.78 3.62
CA ALA A 151 3.29 -6.51 4.35
C ALA A 151 4.72 -6.02 4.65
N LEU A 152 5.66 -6.95 4.87
CA LEU A 152 7.04 -6.66 5.22
C LEU A 152 8.03 -7.14 4.15
N GLY A 153 7.64 -8.09 3.31
CA GLY A 153 8.49 -8.64 2.25
C GLY A 153 8.37 -7.94 0.89
N THR A 154 7.57 -6.86 0.78
CA THR A 154 7.43 -6.07 -0.45
C THR A 154 7.48 -4.56 -0.18
N PRO A 155 7.63 -3.71 -1.22
CA PRO A 155 7.62 -2.25 -1.07
C PRO A 155 6.38 -1.67 -0.42
N ILE A 156 5.32 -2.47 -0.23
CA ILE A 156 4.16 -2.06 0.56
C ILE A 156 4.56 -1.53 1.93
N TRP A 157 5.61 -2.09 2.56
CA TRP A 157 6.11 -1.55 3.82
C TRP A 157 6.52 -0.08 3.66
N GLY A 158 7.41 0.23 2.71
CA GLY A 158 7.81 1.61 2.45
C GLY A 158 6.65 2.50 2.02
N TYR A 159 5.78 2.05 1.09
CA TYR A 159 4.63 2.86 0.67
C TYR A 159 3.61 3.09 1.79
N SER A 160 3.54 2.21 2.79
CA SER A 160 2.66 2.39 3.95
C SER A 160 3.09 3.50 4.91
N THR A 161 4.32 4.02 4.77
CA THR A 161 4.83 5.19 5.51
C THR A 161 4.51 6.53 4.81
N THR A 162 3.76 6.48 3.71
CA THR A 162 3.47 7.61 2.82
C THR A 162 1.98 7.90 2.70
N LEU A 163 1.65 9.03 2.09
CA LEU A 163 0.30 9.39 1.66
C LEU A 163 0.02 8.99 0.21
N LEU A 164 0.87 8.19 -0.45
CA LEU A 164 0.55 7.61 -1.75
C LEU A 164 -0.53 6.53 -1.59
N GLY A 165 -1.35 6.35 -2.63
CA GLY A 165 -2.47 5.40 -2.58
C GLY A 165 -2.05 3.94 -2.72
N HIS A 166 -0.86 3.63 -3.25
CA HIS A 166 -0.50 2.28 -3.67
C HIS A 166 -0.61 1.21 -2.57
N ALA A 167 -0.11 1.50 -1.37
CA ALA A 167 -0.23 0.57 -0.24
C ALA A 167 -1.68 0.42 0.24
N ALA A 168 -2.43 1.53 0.30
CA ALA A 168 -3.83 1.53 0.67
C ALA A 168 -4.69 0.74 -0.33
N VAL A 169 -4.48 0.91 -1.64
CA VAL A 169 -5.20 0.13 -2.67
C VAL A 169 -4.85 -1.35 -2.60
N ALA A 170 -3.58 -1.71 -2.41
CA ALA A 170 -3.18 -3.11 -2.22
C ALA A 170 -3.90 -3.73 -1.01
N ALA A 171 -4.00 -2.99 0.09
CA ALA A 171 -4.72 -3.42 1.28
C ALA A 171 -6.23 -3.57 1.02
N LEU A 172 -6.87 -2.60 0.35
CA LEU A 172 -8.28 -2.64 0.00
C LEU A 172 -8.62 -3.80 -0.93
N PHE A 173 -7.73 -4.15 -1.87
CA PHE A 173 -7.92 -5.33 -2.72
C PHE A 173 -7.84 -6.64 -1.93
N VAL A 174 -6.94 -6.75 -0.95
CA VAL A 174 -6.91 -7.92 -0.04
C VAL A 174 -8.19 -7.99 0.79
N ILE A 175 -8.64 -6.86 1.36
CA ILE A 175 -9.88 -6.76 2.14
C ILE A 175 -11.07 -7.20 1.29
N ALA A 176 -11.16 -6.70 0.04
CA ALA A 176 -12.21 -7.05 -0.90
C ALA A 176 -12.18 -8.54 -1.28
N LEU A 177 -11.02 -9.06 -1.66
CA LEU A 177 -10.84 -10.46 -2.04
C LEU A 177 -11.23 -11.40 -0.88
N ALA A 178 -10.75 -11.12 0.32
CA ALA A 178 -11.09 -11.89 1.52
C ALA A 178 -12.57 -11.74 1.92
N GLY A 179 -13.17 -10.57 1.72
CA GLY A 179 -14.60 -10.34 1.96
C GLY A 179 -15.48 -11.16 1.02
N VAL A 180 -15.18 -11.16 -0.28
CA VAL A 180 -15.88 -11.99 -1.28
C VAL A 180 -15.67 -13.48 -1.02
N ALA A 181 -14.45 -13.89 -0.64
CA ALA A 181 -14.14 -15.29 -0.33
C ALA A 181 -14.99 -15.81 0.84
N ARG A 182 -15.12 -15.02 1.92
CA ARG A 182 -15.93 -15.33 3.10
C ARG A 182 -17.43 -15.35 2.80
N GLY A 183 -17.90 -14.43 1.95
CA GLY A 183 -19.31 -14.32 1.59
C GLY A 183 -20.23 -13.92 2.76
N GLY A 184 -21.53 -13.92 2.50
CA GLY A 184 -22.54 -13.40 3.44
C GLY A 184 -22.64 -11.87 3.42
N GLY A 185 -23.81 -11.34 3.79
CA GLY A 185 -24.14 -9.92 3.56
C GLY A 185 -23.13 -8.94 4.15
N ARG A 186 -22.65 -9.17 5.37
CA ARG A 186 -21.65 -8.31 6.03
C ARG A 186 -20.32 -8.26 5.27
N TRP A 187 -19.75 -9.41 4.90
CA TRP A 187 -18.45 -9.45 4.23
C TRP A 187 -18.54 -9.00 2.77
N LEU A 188 -19.68 -9.23 2.13
CA LEU A 188 -19.99 -8.67 0.82
C LEU A 188 -20.09 -7.13 0.88
N ALA A 189 -20.71 -6.56 1.93
CA ALA A 189 -20.69 -5.11 2.13
C ALA A 189 -19.27 -4.57 2.35
N VAL A 190 -18.45 -5.22 3.19
CA VAL A 190 -17.04 -4.85 3.39
C VAL A 190 -16.27 -4.88 2.07
N ALA A 191 -16.48 -5.90 1.24
CA ALA A 191 -15.81 -5.99 -0.05
C ALA A 191 -16.26 -4.91 -1.04
N GLY A 192 -17.56 -4.63 -1.10
CA GLY A 192 -18.10 -3.54 -1.91
C GLY A 192 -17.52 -2.21 -1.49
N LEU A 193 -17.60 -1.89 -0.19
CA LEU A 193 -17.05 -0.66 0.39
C LEU A 193 -15.55 -0.51 0.08
N ALA A 194 -14.77 -1.59 0.23
CA ALA A 194 -13.34 -1.57 -0.05
C ALA A 194 -13.02 -1.29 -1.53
N LEU A 195 -13.77 -1.89 -2.47
CA LEU A 195 -13.61 -1.60 -3.90
C LEU A 195 -14.04 -0.19 -4.28
N GLY A 196 -15.16 0.29 -3.72
CA GLY A 196 -15.61 1.67 -3.92
C GLY A 196 -14.59 2.68 -3.41
N TRP A 197 -14.08 2.47 -2.19
CA TRP A 197 -13.06 3.33 -1.58
C TRP A 197 -11.71 3.26 -2.32
N ALA A 198 -11.34 2.10 -2.87
CA ALA A 198 -10.11 1.98 -3.66
C ALA A 198 -10.11 2.94 -4.87
N VAL A 199 -11.26 3.18 -5.50
CA VAL A 199 -11.40 4.15 -6.60
C VAL A 199 -11.24 5.60 -6.12
N VAL A 200 -11.71 5.90 -4.91
CA VAL A 200 -11.52 7.22 -4.28
C VAL A 200 -10.03 7.44 -3.97
N VAL A 201 -9.31 6.40 -3.57
CA VAL A 201 -7.87 6.43 -3.28
C VAL A 201 -7.03 6.57 -4.55
N GLU A 202 -7.35 5.80 -5.60
CA GLU A 202 -6.73 5.90 -6.93
C GLU A 202 -7.73 5.55 -8.03
N TYR A 203 -7.91 6.44 -9.02
CA TYR A 203 -8.84 6.20 -10.13
C TYR A 203 -8.59 4.89 -10.87
N GLN A 204 -7.31 4.55 -11.12
CA GLN A 204 -6.90 3.35 -11.85
C GLN A 204 -7.22 2.05 -11.10
N ALA A 205 -7.50 2.12 -9.79
CA ALA A 205 -7.90 0.94 -9.01
C ALA A 205 -9.19 0.31 -9.55
N VAL A 206 -10.04 1.05 -10.28
CA VAL A 206 -11.23 0.50 -10.93
C VAL A 206 -10.89 -0.65 -11.89
N LEU A 207 -9.75 -0.57 -12.60
CA LEU A 207 -9.36 -1.55 -13.61
C LEU A 207 -9.07 -2.90 -12.96
N ALA A 208 -8.14 -2.94 -12.01
CA ALA A 208 -7.79 -4.18 -11.31
C ALA A 208 -8.89 -4.62 -10.34
N GLY A 209 -9.54 -3.67 -9.65
CA GLY A 209 -10.64 -3.94 -8.72
C GLY A 209 -11.89 -4.54 -9.39
N SER A 210 -12.13 -4.22 -10.68
CA SER A 210 -13.24 -4.80 -11.45
C SER A 210 -13.13 -6.33 -11.58
N VAL A 211 -11.92 -6.89 -11.56
CA VAL A 211 -11.71 -8.35 -11.58
C VAL A 211 -12.26 -8.99 -10.32
N ILE A 212 -12.04 -8.37 -9.15
CA ILE A 212 -12.61 -8.81 -7.86
C ILE A 212 -14.13 -8.65 -7.88
N GLY A 213 -14.63 -7.53 -8.41
CA GLY A 213 -16.06 -7.28 -8.56
C GLY A 213 -16.75 -8.32 -9.44
N ALA A 214 -16.19 -8.61 -10.61
CA ALA A 214 -16.68 -9.64 -11.52
C ALA A 214 -16.67 -11.03 -10.87
N TRP A 215 -15.62 -11.35 -10.11
CA TRP A 215 -15.59 -12.59 -9.33
C TRP A 215 -16.67 -12.64 -8.27
N ALA A 216 -16.96 -11.53 -7.57
CA ALA A 216 -18.06 -11.46 -6.60
C ALA A 216 -19.42 -11.73 -7.25
N LEU A 217 -19.69 -11.08 -8.38
CA LEU A 217 -20.92 -11.27 -9.16
C LEU A 217 -21.04 -12.73 -9.63
N TRP A 218 -19.97 -13.30 -10.18
CA TRP A 218 -19.95 -14.67 -10.67
C TRP A 218 -20.12 -15.70 -9.56
N ARG A 219 -19.36 -15.57 -8.46
CA ARG A 219 -19.39 -16.51 -7.31
C ARG A 219 -20.76 -16.54 -6.64
N HIS A 220 -21.48 -15.42 -6.61
CA HIS A 220 -22.78 -15.29 -5.96
C HIS A 220 -23.98 -15.21 -6.92
N ARG A 221 -23.78 -15.50 -8.22
CA ARG A 221 -24.81 -15.39 -9.28
C ARG A 221 -26.09 -16.20 -9.03
N ALA A 222 -25.98 -17.32 -8.32
CA ALA A 222 -27.13 -18.17 -7.99
C ALA A 222 -28.08 -17.54 -6.96
N ARG A 223 -27.65 -16.49 -6.25
CA ARG A 223 -28.41 -15.77 -5.23
C ARG A 223 -28.23 -14.27 -5.40
N PRO A 224 -28.78 -13.64 -6.46
CA PRO A 224 -28.51 -12.24 -6.79
C PRO A 224 -28.87 -11.26 -5.67
N ARG A 225 -29.89 -11.58 -4.86
CA ARG A 225 -30.25 -10.77 -3.68
C ARG A 225 -29.14 -10.68 -2.64
N SER A 226 -28.23 -11.66 -2.54
CA SER A 226 -27.09 -11.58 -1.62
C SER A 226 -26.03 -10.58 -2.05
N LEU A 227 -26.08 -10.08 -3.29
CA LEU A 227 -25.17 -9.05 -3.80
C LEU A 227 -25.62 -7.62 -3.46
N TRP A 228 -26.84 -7.43 -2.96
CA TRP A 228 -27.32 -6.09 -2.59
C TRP A 228 -26.39 -5.36 -1.59
N PRO A 229 -25.91 -6.00 -0.51
CA PRO A 229 -24.97 -5.36 0.40
C PRO A 229 -23.66 -4.98 -0.28
N PHE A 230 -23.17 -5.80 -1.22
CA PHE A 230 -21.96 -5.50 -1.99
C PHE A 230 -22.14 -4.26 -2.88
N LEU A 231 -23.22 -4.23 -3.67
CA LEU A 231 -23.50 -3.13 -4.58
C LEU A 231 -23.78 -1.82 -3.83
N ALA A 232 -24.63 -1.88 -2.79
CA ALA A 232 -24.97 -0.70 -1.98
C ALA A 232 -23.74 -0.15 -1.27
N ALA A 233 -22.94 -1.00 -0.63
CA ALA A 233 -21.72 -0.57 0.05
C ALA A 233 -20.64 -0.07 -0.91
N GLY A 234 -20.53 -0.65 -2.12
CA GLY A 234 -19.65 -0.14 -3.16
C GLY A 234 -20.05 1.24 -3.67
N LEU A 235 -21.35 1.48 -3.84
CA LEU A 235 -21.88 2.79 -4.18
C LEU A 235 -21.56 3.80 -3.07
N ILE A 236 -21.84 3.46 -1.81
CA ILE A 236 -21.49 4.28 -0.64
C ILE A 236 -19.98 4.57 -0.61
N GLY A 237 -19.15 3.56 -0.89
CA GLY A 237 -17.70 3.69 -0.87
C GLY A 237 -17.14 4.67 -1.90
N VAL A 238 -17.78 4.81 -3.07
CA VAL A 238 -17.34 5.75 -4.11
C VAL A 238 -17.96 7.15 -3.96
N MET A 239 -19.06 7.31 -3.21
CA MET A 239 -19.72 8.62 -3.00
C MET A 239 -18.78 9.76 -2.57
N PRO A 240 -17.79 9.55 -1.68
CA PRO A 240 -16.89 10.63 -1.28
C PRO A 240 -16.07 11.23 -2.42
N LEU A 241 -15.83 10.49 -3.52
CA LEU A 241 -15.20 11.06 -4.71
C LEU A 241 -16.09 12.12 -5.36
N PHE A 242 -17.37 11.82 -5.57
CA PHE A 242 -18.31 12.76 -6.17
C PHE A 242 -18.56 13.96 -5.27
N ALA A 243 -18.65 13.73 -3.96
CA ALA A 243 -18.77 14.80 -2.96
C ALA A 243 -17.55 15.72 -2.98
N TYR A 244 -16.34 15.16 -3.01
CA TYR A 244 -15.11 15.94 -3.13
C TYR A 244 -15.07 16.74 -4.44
N ASN A 245 -15.41 16.12 -5.58
CA ASN A 245 -15.39 16.80 -6.86
C ASN A 245 -16.40 17.96 -6.90
N LEU A 246 -17.60 17.76 -6.34
CA LEU A 246 -18.60 18.82 -6.21
C LEU A 246 -18.07 19.97 -5.33
N PHE A 247 -17.47 19.64 -4.18
CA PHE A 247 -16.87 20.60 -3.26
C PHE A 247 -15.71 21.37 -3.89
N ALA A 248 -14.81 20.69 -4.60
CA ALA A 248 -13.59 21.27 -5.15
C ALA A 248 -13.81 22.01 -6.47
N PHE A 249 -14.70 21.51 -7.32
CA PHE A 249 -14.81 21.93 -8.71
C PHE A 249 -16.19 22.44 -9.10
N GLY A 250 -17.18 22.39 -8.20
CA GLY A 250 -18.58 22.73 -8.48
C GLY A 250 -19.31 21.71 -9.36
N THR A 251 -18.70 20.56 -9.65
CA THR A 251 -19.30 19.49 -10.46
C THR A 251 -18.75 18.13 -10.04
N PRO A 252 -19.59 17.08 -9.98
CA PRO A 252 -19.15 15.75 -9.54
C PRO A 252 -18.21 15.04 -10.54
N PHE A 253 -18.15 15.51 -11.79
CA PHE A 253 -17.47 14.80 -12.89
C PHE A 253 -16.10 15.35 -13.27
N ARG A 254 -15.67 16.49 -12.71
CA ARG A 254 -14.30 16.98 -12.92
C ARG A 254 -13.36 16.24 -11.99
N ILE A 255 -12.21 15.81 -12.51
CA ILE A 255 -11.17 15.13 -11.74
C ILE A 255 -9.87 15.93 -11.78
N GLY A 256 -9.07 15.85 -10.71
CA GLY A 256 -7.79 16.58 -10.60
C GLY A 256 -6.85 16.35 -11.79
N TYR A 257 -6.76 15.11 -12.30
CA TYR A 257 -5.89 14.77 -13.44
C TYR A 257 -6.15 15.59 -14.70
N SER A 258 -7.37 16.11 -14.93
CA SER A 258 -7.65 16.90 -16.12
C SER A 258 -7.03 18.31 -16.10
N GLY A 259 -6.59 18.79 -14.93
CA GLY A 259 -5.98 20.11 -14.76
C GLY A 259 -4.49 20.06 -14.44
N VAL A 260 -3.86 18.89 -14.48
CA VAL A 260 -2.46 18.72 -14.09
C VAL A 260 -1.51 19.60 -14.93
N VAL A 261 -0.54 20.25 -14.28
CA VAL A 261 0.40 21.19 -14.91
C VAL A 261 1.80 20.58 -14.95
N GLY A 262 2.51 20.73 -16.07
CA GLY A 262 3.90 20.25 -16.23
C GLY A 262 4.03 18.76 -16.54
N PHE A 263 2.92 18.06 -16.79
CA PHE A 263 2.89 16.62 -17.12
C PHE A 263 2.15 16.38 -18.44
N GLU A 264 2.73 16.81 -19.56
CA GLU A 264 2.13 16.73 -20.90
C GLU A 264 1.71 15.31 -21.32
N GLY A 265 2.41 14.28 -20.83
CA GLY A 265 2.06 12.88 -21.07
C GLY A 265 0.65 12.53 -20.58
N MET A 266 0.10 13.27 -19.60
CA MET A 266 -1.27 13.07 -19.12
C MET A 266 -2.34 13.37 -20.19
N GLN A 267 -1.98 14.07 -21.28
CA GLN A 267 -2.86 14.30 -22.43
C GLN A 267 -2.90 13.12 -23.42
N GLN A 268 -2.11 12.07 -23.18
CA GLN A 268 -2.10 10.88 -24.02
C GLN A 268 -3.11 9.84 -23.51
N GLY A 269 -3.87 9.24 -24.43
CA GLY A 269 -4.84 8.20 -24.10
C GLY A 269 -5.84 8.64 -23.02
N LEU A 270 -6.09 7.79 -22.02
CA LEU A 270 -6.97 8.12 -20.89
C LEU A 270 -6.12 8.54 -19.68
N PHE A 271 -5.82 9.84 -19.57
CA PHE A 271 -4.99 10.40 -18.49
C PHE A 271 -3.60 9.74 -18.38
N GLY A 272 -2.91 9.62 -19.52
CA GLY A 272 -1.60 8.99 -19.63
C GLY A 272 -1.63 7.47 -19.79
N LEU A 273 -2.81 6.82 -19.75
CA LEU A 273 -2.94 5.39 -20.06
C LEU A 273 -3.13 5.17 -21.57
N THR A 274 -2.19 4.48 -22.19
CA THR A 274 -2.21 4.13 -23.62
C THR A 274 -2.42 2.61 -23.80
N VAL A 275 -1.39 1.88 -24.26
CA VAL A 275 -1.40 0.42 -24.40
C VAL A 275 -0.21 -0.18 -23.64
N PRO A 276 -0.33 -1.38 -23.05
CA PRO A 276 0.79 -1.98 -22.33
C PRO A 276 1.99 -2.24 -23.24
N HIS A 277 3.17 -1.75 -22.84
CA HIS A 277 4.40 -1.97 -23.57
C HIS A 277 5.22 -3.13 -22.95
N ILE A 278 5.60 -4.11 -23.79
CA ILE A 278 6.38 -5.27 -23.33
C ILE A 278 7.76 -4.89 -22.79
N ALA A 279 8.38 -3.85 -23.36
CA ALA A 279 9.64 -3.31 -22.86
C ALA A 279 9.48 -2.78 -21.42
N VAL A 280 8.39 -2.06 -21.15
CA VAL A 280 8.08 -1.56 -19.80
C VAL A 280 7.77 -2.71 -18.84
N LEU A 281 7.01 -3.73 -19.27
CA LEU A 281 6.78 -4.94 -18.47
C LEU A 281 8.10 -5.59 -18.03
N ARG A 282 9.09 -5.67 -18.93
CA ARG A 282 10.42 -6.18 -18.60
C ARG A 282 11.10 -5.29 -17.55
N GLU A 283 11.05 -3.98 -17.70
CA GLU A 283 11.68 -3.04 -16.75
C GLU A 283 11.05 -3.10 -15.36
N ILE A 284 9.72 -3.18 -15.25
CA ILE A 284 9.04 -3.24 -13.94
C ILE A 284 9.12 -4.63 -13.28
N LEU A 285 9.39 -5.70 -14.03
CA LEU A 285 9.57 -7.04 -13.45
C LEU A 285 11.02 -7.30 -13.05
N ILE A 286 11.97 -7.03 -13.94
CA ILE A 286 13.38 -7.43 -13.79
C ILE A 286 14.39 -6.31 -14.08
N GLY A 287 13.93 -5.15 -14.56
CA GLY A 287 14.80 -4.00 -14.81
C GLY A 287 15.53 -3.55 -13.54
N PRO A 288 16.78 -3.07 -13.64
CA PRO A 288 17.59 -2.77 -12.47
C PRO A 288 17.06 -1.58 -11.65
N THR A 289 16.36 -0.64 -12.30
CA THR A 289 15.83 0.57 -11.66
C THR A 289 14.51 0.31 -10.93
N ARG A 290 13.59 -0.43 -11.56
CA ARG A 290 12.19 -0.59 -11.08
C ARG A 290 11.78 -2.03 -10.81
N GLY A 291 12.62 -3.01 -11.11
CA GLY A 291 12.24 -4.42 -11.15
C GLY A 291 11.71 -4.92 -9.82
N LEU A 292 10.51 -5.49 -9.84
CA LEU A 292 9.85 -6.13 -8.71
C LEU A 292 10.72 -7.21 -8.08
N ILE A 293 11.51 -7.94 -8.88
CA ILE A 293 12.40 -9.00 -8.40
C ILE A 293 13.45 -8.51 -7.40
N TRP A 294 13.88 -7.25 -7.52
CA TRP A 294 14.94 -6.67 -6.68
C TRP A 294 14.42 -6.16 -5.34
N VAL A 295 13.14 -5.77 -5.29
CA VAL A 295 12.53 -5.13 -4.12
C VAL A 295 11.50 -6.01 -3.42
N ALA A 296 11.01 -7.06 -4.09
CA ALA A 296 10.07 -8.05 -3.55
C ALA A 296 10.41 -9.48 -4.04
N PRO A 297 11.65 -9.97 -3.86
CA PRO A 297 12.06 -11.28 -4.38
C PRO A 297 11.19 -12.45 -3.90
N VAL A 298 10.55 -12.33 -2.72
CA VAL A 298 9.62 -13.36 -2.25
C VAL A 298 8.44 -13.59 -3.20
N LEU A 299 8.00 -12.55 -3.94
CA LEU A 299 6.87 -12.65 -4.88
C LEU A 299 7.17 -13.49 -6.13
N ILE A 300 8.42 -13.89 -6.38
CA ILE A 300 8.76 -14.85 -7.45
C ILE A 300 8.01 -16.18 -7.26
N LEU A 301 7.67 -16.53 -6.01
CA LEU A 301 6.93 -17.74 -5.69
C LEU A 301 5.42 -17.63 -5.95
N ALA A 302 4.88 -16.41 -6.08
CA ALA A 302 3.45 -16.18 -6.18
C ALA A 302 2.79 -16.90 -7.36
N PRO A 303 3.33 -16.87 -8.60
CA PRO A 303 2.72 -17.59 -9.73
C PRO A 303 2.58 -19.09 -9.49
N VAL A 304 3.61 -19.72 -8.90
CA VAL A 304 3.61 -21.17 -8.61
C VAL A 304 2.50 -21.53 -7.62
N GLY A 305 2.34 -20.74 -6.58
CA GLY A 305 1.29 -21.02 -5.59
C GLY A 305 -0.11 -20.66 -6.03
N LEU A 306 -0.27 -19.58 -6.80
CA LEU A 306 -1.56 -19.29 -7.45
C LEU A 306 -1.95 -20.41 -8.41
N TRP A 307 -0.98 -21.01 -9.11
CA TRP A 307 -1.23 -22.19 -9.92
C TRP A 307 -1.68 -23.39 -9.07
N GLN A 308 -1.02 -23.71 -7.96
CA GLN A 308 -1.45 -24.78 -7.03
C GLN A 308 -2.89 -24.56 -6.52
N LEU A 309 -3.25 -23.32 -6.17
CA LEU A 309 -4.64 -23.01 -5.77
C LEU A 309 -5.64 -23.12 -6.94
N ALA A 310 -5.18 -22.99 -8.18
CA ALA A 310 -6.03 -23.11 -9.36
C ALA A 310 -6.39 -24.57 -9.70
N GLU A 311 -5.63 -25.55 -9.19
CA GLU A 311 -5.87 -26.98 -9.43
C GLU A 311 -7.15 -27.48 -8.73
N ALA A 312 -7.42 -27.00 -7.51
CA ALA A 312 -8.62 -27.36 -6.78
C ALA A 312 -9.82 -26.49 -7.20
N ARG A 313 -10.94 -27.12 -7.55
CA ARG A 313 -12.17 -26.42 -8.01
C ARG A 313 -12.68 -25.37 -7.02
N GLU A 314 -12.53 -25.61 -5.73
CA GLU A 314 -13.02 -24.73 -4.67
C GLU A 314 -12.24 -23.41 -4.57
N THR A 315 -10.93 -23.46 -4.81
CA THR A 315 -10.01 -22.30 -4.74
C THR A 315 -9.71 -21.70 -6.12
N ARG A 316 -10.09 -22.37 -7.21
CA ARG A 316 -9.81 -21.94 -8.58
C ARG A 316 -10.27 -20.52 -8.89
N GLY A 317 -11.50 -20.18 -8.51
CA GLY A 317 -12.02 -18.82 -8.73
C GLY A 317 -11.21 -17.75 -7.99
N LEU A 318 -10.79 -18.05 -6.76
CA LEU A 318 -9.95 -17.16 -5.95
C LEU A 318 -8.56 -16.98 -6.58
N ALA A 319 -7.93 -18.08 -7.01
CA ALA A 319 -6.62 -18.07 -7.65
C ALA A 319 -6.61 -17.28 -8.96
N LEU A 320 -7.59 -17.52 -9.84
CA LEU A 320 -7.72 -16.80 -11.11
C LEU A 320 -8.00 -15.31 -10.89
N THR A 321 -8.77 -14.96 -9.87
CA THR A 321 -9.03 -13.56 -9.51
C THR A 321 -7.76 -12.88 -9.03
N ALA A 322 -7.01 -13.49 -8.11
CA ALA A 322 -5.75 -12.95 -7.62
C ALA A 322 -4.72 -12.78 -8.74
N ALA A 323 -4.59 -13.77 -9.63
CA ALA A 323 -3.74 -13.70 -10.82
C ALA A 323 -4.21 -12.60 -11.78
N GLY A 324 -5.51 -12.49 -12.04
CA GLY A 324 -6.09 -11.47 -12.90
C GLY A 324 -5.85 -10.04 -12.40
N VAL A 325 -6.04 -9.80 -11.10
CA VAL A 325 -5.74 -8.50 -10.47
C VAL A 325 -4.26 -8.17 -10.62
N ALA A 326 -3.36 -9.13 -10.36
CA ALA A 326 -1.92 -8.93 -10.49
C ALA A 326 -1.49 -8.62 -11.92
N ILE A 327 -2.04 -9.35 -12.90
CA ILE A 327 -1.79 -9.11 -14.33
C ILE A 327 -2.30 -7.73 -14.74
N VAL A 328 -3.53 -7.37 -14.37
CA VAL A 328 -4.10 -6.06 -14.72
C VAL A 328 -3.27 -4.92 -14.12
N ALA A 329 -2.85 -5.01 -12.86
CA ALA A 329 -1.99 -4.00 -12.24
C ALA A 329 -0.64 -3.83 -12.97
N LEU A 330 -0.01 -4.93 -13.40
CA LEU A 330 1.22 -4.88 -14.21
C LEU A 330 0.96 -4.23 -15.58
N LEU A 331 -0.15 -4.60 -16.23
CA LEU A 331 -0.52 -4.04 -17.54
C LEU A 331 -0.86 -2.54 -17.44
N VAL A 332 -1.51 -2.11 -16.37
CA VAL A 332 -1.79 -0.69 -16.10
C VAL A 332 -0.49 0.09 -15.92
N ASN A 333 0.46 -0.40 -15.11
CA ASN A 333 1.77 0.23 -15.00
C ASN A 333 2.48 0.27 -16.37
N ALA A 334 2.41 -0.81 -17.14
CA ALA A 334 3.08 -0.89 -18.44
C ALA A 334 2.43 -0.05 -19.55
N ALA A 335 1.18 0.36 -19.37
CA ALA A 335 0.44 1.24 -20.28
C ALA A 335 0.54 2.72 -19.89
N TYR A 336 1.09 3.02 -18.72
CA TYR A 336 1.16 4.39 -18.24
C TYR A 336 2.37 5.12 -18.82
N VAL A 337 2.18 6.33 -19.36
CA VAL A 337 3.26 7.11 -19.99
C VAL A 337 4.40 7.44 -19.00
N TYR A 338 4.07 7.68 -17.73
CA TYR A 338 5.02 7.87 -16.63
C TYR A 338 5.21 6.56 -15.84
N TRP A 339 5.38 5.44 -16.56
CA TRP A 339 5.48 4.09 -15.99
C TRP A 339 6.58 3.95 -14.94
N ASP A 340 7.66 4.74 -15.06
CA ASP A 340 8.80 4.73 -14.14
C ASP A 340 8.43 5.28 -12.75
N GLY A 341 7.36 6.07 -12.67
CA GLY A 341 6.88 6.66 -11.44
C GLY A 341 7.81 7.74 -10.86
N GLY A 342 8.68 8.38 -11.64
CA GLY A 342 9.59 9.42 -11.11
C GLY A 342 10.35 8.97 -9.85
N ASN A 343 10.39 9.76 -8.78
CA ASN A 343 11.04 9.35 -7.53
C ASN A 343 10.23 8.24 -6.82
N ALA A 344 10.77 7.03 -6.79
CA ALA A 344 10.10 5.83 -6.28
C ALA A 344 11.12 4.70 -6.03
N THR A 345 10.79 3.72 -5.20
CA THR A 345 11.53 2.46 -5.10
C THR A 345 10.63 1.32 -5.54
N GLY A 346 11.08 0.55 -6.54
CA GLY A 346 10.26 -0.46 -7.21
C GLY A 346 9.21 0.12 -8.18
N PRO A 347 8.33 -0.74 -8.73
CA PRO A 347 7.36 -0.36 -9.74
C PRO A 347 6.07 0.12 -9.07
N ARG A 348 6.08 1.38 -8.60
CA ARG A 348 5.06 1.90 -7.67
C ARG A 348 3.61 1.71 -8.14
N HIS A 349 3.35 1.90 -9.44
CA HIS A 349 2.01 1.81 -10.02
C HIS A 349 1.49 0.36 -10.10
N ALA A 350 2.39 -0.64 -10.10
CA ALA A 350 2.04 -2.05 -10.04
C ALA A 350 1.81 -2.55 -8.61
N MET A 351 2.24 -1.82 -7.58
CA MET A 351 2.19 -2.26 -6.18
C MET A 351 0.80 -2.65 -5.64
N PRO A 352 -0.35 -2.14 -6.17
CA PRO A 352 -1.66 -2.71 -5.86
C PRO A 352 -1.77 -4.24 -6.01
N LEU A 353 -0.90 -4.89 -6.81
CA LEU A 353 -0.85 -6.35 -6.94
C LEU A 353 -0.36 -7.09 -5.69
N ALA A 354 0.49 -6.45 -4.86
CA ALA A 354 1.34 -7.17 -3.91
C ALA A 354 0.56 -8.04 -2.92
N GLY A 355 -0.55 -7.50 -2.37
CA GLY A 355 -1.34 -8.22 -1.39
C GLY A 355 -2.09 -9.43 -1.96
N VAL A 356 -2.69 -9.28 -3.13
CA VAL A 356 -3.42 -10.39 -3.77
C VAL A 356 -2.46 -11.44 -4.35
N ALA A 357 -1.31 -11.03 -4.89
CA ALA A 357 -0.28 -11.93 -5.38
C ALA A 357 0.34 -12.74 -4.23
N ALA A 358 0.56 -12.11 -3.07
CA ALA A 358 1.11 -12.76 -1.89
C ALA A 358 0.26 -13.93 -1.36
N LEU A 359 -1.02 -14.04 -1.74
CA LEU A 359 -1.83 -15.23 -1.47
C LEU A 359 -1.17 -16.51 -2.01
N GLY A 360 -0.49 -16.42 -3.15
CA GLY A 360 0.26 -17.54 -3.74
C GLY A 360 1.45 -18.00 -2.89
N LEU A 361 1.95 -17.21 -1.95
CA LEU A 361 3.06 -17.64 -1.10
C LEU A 361 2.64 -18.76 -0.11
N ALA A 362 1.37 -18.75 0.32
CA ALA A 362 0.85 -19.72 1.29
C ALA A 362 0.89 -21.17 0.80
N PRO A 363 0.30 -21.55 -0.36
CA PRO A 363 0.32 -22.93 -0.86
C PRO A 363 1.75 -23.43 -1.12
N VAL A 364 2.66 -22.57 -1.60
CA VAL A 364 4.08 -22.94 -1.78
C VAL A 364 4.71 -23.33 -0.45
N TRP A 365 4.49 -22.57 0.62
CA TRP A 365 4.99 -22.94 1.95
C TRP A 365 4.31 -24.22 2.47
N ALA A 366 2.99 -24.35 2.27
CA ALA A 366 2.21 -25.48 2.75
C ALA A 366 2.62 -26.81 2.11
N SER A 367 3.04 -26.80 0.85
CA SER A 367 3.50 -28.00 0.13
C SER A 367 4.88 -28.50 0.57
N LEU A 368 5.65 -27.69 1.32
CA LEU A 368 6.97 -28.08 1.80
C LEU A 368 6.91 -29.10 2.94
N ARG A 369 7.56 -30.23 2.72
CA ARG A 369 7.65 -31.34 3.70
C ARG A 369 8.96 -31.36 4.46
N ARG A 370 10.07 -30.94 3.83
CA ARG A 370 11.42 -31.02 4.41
C ARG A 370 11.81 -29.73 5.10
N ALA A 371 12.50 -29.84 6.24
CA ALA A 371 12.93 -28.69 7.05
C ALA A 371 13.85 -27.73 6.28
N TRP A 372 14.78 -28.26 5.47
CA TRP A 372 15.69 -27.44 4.68
C TRP A 372 14.98 -26.61 3.60
N GLN A 373 13.88 -27.11 3.03
CA GLN A 373 13.08 -26.34 2.05
C GLN A 373 12.41 -25.16 2.75
N ARG A 374 11.83 -25.40 3.95
CA ARG A 374 11.21 -24.35 4.77
C ARG A 374 12.25 -23.32 5.23
N ALA A 375 13.45 -23.78 5.59
CA ALA A 375 14.56 -22.88 5.90
C ALA A 375 14.95 -22.03 4.68
N GLY A 376 15.04 -22.61 3.49
CA GLY A 376 15.32 -21.88 2.25
C GLY A 376 14.29 -20.79 1.95
N LEU A 377 12.99 -21.09 2.05
CA LEU A 377 11.95 -20.07 1.85
C LEU A 377 11.91 -19.04 2.98
N ALA A 378 12.17 -19.45 4.22
CA ALA A 378 12.28 -18.52 5.34
C ALA A 378 13.45 -17.54 5.15
N LEU A 379 14.59 -18.01 4.63
CA LEU A 379 15.74 -17.17 4.27
C LEU A 379 15.40 -16.21 3.13
N LEU A 380 14.69 -16.68 2.10
CA LEU A 380 14.20 -15.80 1.03
C LEU A 380 13.29 -14.69 1.56
N LEU A 381 12.33 -15.05 2.42
CA LEU A 381 11.45 -14.06 3.06
C LEU A 381 12.24 -13.11 3.95
N ALA A 382 13.18 -13.60 4.76
CA ALA A 382 14.03 -12.78 5.61
C ALA A 382 14.87 -11.79 4.78
N GLY A 383 15.43 -12.22 3.64
CA GLY A 383 16.11 -11.35 2.70
C GLY A 383 15.18 -10.28 2.10
N SER A 384 13.96 -10.68 1.70
CA SER A 384 12.93 -9.75 1.22
C SER A 384 12.54 -8.71 2.28
N ILE A 385 12.41 -9.13 3.54
CA ILE A 385 12.13 -8.25 4.69
C ILE A 385 13.32 -7.32 4.95
N ALA A 386 14.56 -7.81 4.88
CA ALA A 386 15.74 -6.99 5.06
C ALA A 386 15.86 -5.91 3.98
N ILE A 387 15.56 -6.25 2.72
CA ILE A 387 15.46 -5.28 1.61
C ILE A 387 14.42 -4.21 1.95
N ASN A 388 13.20 -4.61 2.32
CA ASN A 388 12.12 -3.65 2.56
C ASN A 388 12.28 -2.87 3.86
N LEU A 389 13.00 -3.38 4.85
CA LEU A 389 13.44 -2.61 6.00
C LEU A 389 14.31 -1.44 5.55
N THR A 390 15.26 -1.67 4.64
CA THR A 390 16.12 -0.58 4.14
C THR A 390 15.32 0.46 3.37
N ILE A 391 14.34 0.04 2.58
CA ILE A 391 13.44 0.92 1.83
C ILE A 391 12.54 1.74 2.77
N ALA A 392 11.88 1.10 3.74
CA ALA A 392 10.99 1.77 4.67
C ALA A 392 11.74 2.72 5.61
N ALA A 393 12.91 2.32 6.10
CA ALA A 393 13.69 3.10 7.05
C ALA A 393 14.45 4.27 6.41
N ALA A 394 14.91 4.12 5.17
CA ALA A 394 15.79 5.09 4.52
C ALA A 394 15.08 5.88 3.40
N GLU A 395 14.62 5.22 2.34
CA GLU A 395 14.06 5.93 1.17
C GLU A 395 13.13 5.06 0.29
N ILE A 396 11.86 5.46 0.21
CA ILE A 396 10.85 4.89 -0.70
C ILE A 396 10.74 5.68 -2.02
N PHE A 397 11.36 6.86 -2.11
CA PHE A 397 11.34 7.73 -3.28
C PHE A 397 12.71 7.80 -3.96
N ALA A 398 13.34 6.64 -4.20
CA ALA A 398 14.63 6.59 -4.88
C ALA A 398 14.57 7.31 -6.26
N PRO A 399 15.53 8.20 -6.57
CA PRO A 399 15.51 8.94 -7.83
C PRO A 399 15.70 8.04 -9.07
N PRO A 400 15.04 8.33 -10.21
CA PRO A 400 15.08 7.53 -11.43
C PRO A 400 16.46 7.46 -12.10
N GLU A 401 17.33 8.44 -11.87
CA GLU A 401 18.66 8.52 -12.47
C GLU A 401 19.61 7.38 -12.04
N TYR A 402 19.29 6.71 -10.92
CA TYR A 402 20.06 5.56 -10.45
C TYR A 402 19.64 4.27 -11.14
N ARG A 403 20.55 3.69 -11.94
CA ARG A 403 20.33 2.42 -12.63
C ARG A 403 19.96 1.29 -11.67
N TRP A 404 20.56 1.23 -10.49
CA TRP A 404 20.23 0.26 -9.44
C TRP A 404 19.66 1.00 -8.24
N ALA A 405 18.48 1.59 -8.42
CA ALA A 405 17.88 2.54 -7.47
C ALA A 405 17.89 2.06 -6.01
N TRP A 406 17.51 0.80 -5.75
CA TRP A 406 17.58 0.24 -4.40
C TRP A 406 19.03 0.23 -3.86
N TRP A 407 20.00 -0.27 -4.62
CA TRP A 407 21.38 -0.35 -4.13
C TRP A 407 22.04 1.02 -4.01
N GLN A 408 21.93 1.86 -5.04
CA GLN A 408 22.64 3.13 -5.10
C GLN A 408 21.95 4.18 -4.23
N ALA A 409 20.66 4.44 -4.44
CA ALA A 409 19.96 5.51 -3.74
C ALA A 409 19.55 5.11 -2.32
N VAL A 410 19.01 3.91 -2.12
CA VAL A 410 18.51 3.50 -0.80
C VAL A 410 19.66 3.02 0.08
N ILE A 411 20.50 2.09 -0.40
CA ILE A 411 21.57 1.52 0.43
C ILE A 411 22.77 2.46 0.57
N GLN A 412 23.43 2.84 -0.52
CA GLN A 412 24.68 3.61 -0.43
C GLN A 412 24.46 5.03 0.07
N LEU A 413 23.51 5.76 -0.51
CA LEU A 413 23.34 7.19 -0.22
C LEU A 413 22.56 7.48 1.06
N ARG A 414 21.78 6.53 1.57
CA ARG A 414 20.90 6.75 2.73
C ARG A 414 21.17 5.78 3.87
N PHE A 415 20.88 4.49 3.67
CA PHE A 415 20.92 3.50 4.75
C PHE A 415 22.31 3.33 5.38
N ARG A 416 23.37 3.18 4.56
CA ARG A 416 24.74 2.95 5.05
C ARG A 416 25.33 4.12 5.81
N VAL A 417 24.98 5.35 5.42
CA VAL A 417 25.43 6.58 6.08
C VAL A 417 24.57 6.94 7.29
N GLY A 418 23.54 6.14 7.60
CA GLY A 418 22.65 6.36 8.72
C GLY A 418 21.65 7.48 8.48
N ASP A 419 21.24 7.77 7.24
CA ASP A 419 20.12 8.66 6.98
C ASP A 419 18.82 7.84 7.04
N LEU A 420 18.30 7.67 8.27
CA LEU A 420 17.09 6.91 8.55
C LEU A 420 16.04 7.79 9.22
N ARG A 421 14.78 7.60 8.82
CA ARG A 421 13.63 8.35 9.31
C ARG A 421 12.89 7.56 10.38
N THR A 422 13.39 7.57 11.61
CA THR A 422 12.77 6.91 12.77
C THR A 422 12.12 7.92 13.71
N ILE A 423 11.18 7.49 14.55
CA ILE A 423 10.63 8.37 15.60
C ILE A 423 11.73 8.96 16.50
N PRO A 424 12.67 8.18 17.06
CA PRO A 424 13.69 8.77 17.91
C PRO A 424 14.63 9.76 17.19
N SER A 425 14.96 9.50 15.92
CA SER A 425 15.84 10.42 15.17
C SER A 425 15.15 11.72 14.77
N GLU A 426 13.86 11.68 14.45
CA GLU A 426 13.14 12.87 14.00
C GLU A 426 12.65 13.78 15.14
N TRP A 427 12.38 13.24 16.34
CA TRP A 427 11.82 14.03 17.45
C TRP A 427 12.66 14.06 18.72
N TRP A 428 13.52 13.07 18.97
CA TRP A 428 14.26 12.97 20.24
C TRP A 428 15.75 13.32 20.09
N GLY A 429 16.20 13.65 18.88
CA GLY A 429 17.61 13.94 18.58
C GLY A 429 18.53 12.73 18.75
N TRP A 430 17.97 11.51 18.76
CA TRP A 430 18.77 10.30 18.86
C TRP A 430 19.50 10.02 17.55
N SER A 431 20.59 9.26 17.63
CA SER A 431 21.17 8.71 16.41
C SER A 431 20.14 7.83 15.68
N THR A 432 20.14 7.90 14.36
CA THR A 432 19.28 7.12 13.48
C THR A 432 19.39 5.62 13.72
N TRP A 433 20.60 5.14 14.04
CA TRP A 433 20.85 3.76 14.43
C TRP A 433 20.16 3.36 15.74
N ASN A 434 20.15 4.23 16.75
CA ASN A 434 19.44 3.94 18.01
C ASN A 434 17.94 3.77 17.78
N GLY A 435 17.35 4.58 16.89
CA GLY A 435 15.95 4.42 16.51
C GLY A 435 15.67 3.10 15.78
N LEU A 436 16.58 2.64 14.93
CA LEU A 436 16.49 1.33 14.28
C LEU A 436 16.68 0.18 15.28
N TYR A 437 17.64 0.28 16.21
CA TYR A 437 17.87 -0.73 17.25
C TYR A 437 16.68 -0.87 18.19
N LEU A 438 16.04 0.24 18.57
CA LEU A 438 14.84 0.21 19.39
C LEU A 438 13.67 -0.46 18.66
N TRP A 439 13.47 -0.17 17.36
CA TRP A 439 12.50 -0.90 16.56
C TRP A 439 12.82 -2.40 16.53
N ALA A 440 14.07 -2.77 16.28
CA ALA A 440 14.50 -4.16 16.20
C ALA A 440 14.28 -4.90 17.53
N ALA A 441 14.54 -4.24 18.66
CA ALA A 441 14.32 -4.76 20.01
C ALA A 441 12.85 -5.09 20.31
N VAL A 442 11.90 -4.50 19.58
CA VAL A 442 10.46 -4.79 19.71
C VAL A 442 9.98 -5.74 18.61
N ALA A 443 10.31 -5.45 17.35
CA ALA A 443 9.80 -6.15 16.18
C ALA A 443 10.37 -7.57 16.07
N ILE A 444 11.67 -7.79 16.34
CA ILE A 444 12.29 -9.11 16.22
C ILE A 444 11.73 -10.08 17.26
N PRO A 445 11.64 -9.75 18.57
CA PRO A 445 11.00 -10.65 19.55
C PRO A 445 9.53 -10.93 19.23
N LEU A 446 8.78 -9.94 18.73
CA LEU A 446 7.39 -10.14 18.33
C LEU A 446 7.27 -11.08 17.12
N ALA A 447 8.12 -10.93 16.10
CA ALA A 447 8.18 -11.83 14.96
C ALA A 447 8.60 -13.26 15.38
N ALA A 448 9.61 -13.39 16.24
CA ALA A 448 10.05 -14.67 16.79
C ALA A 448 8.93 -15.34 17.59
N TRP A 449 8.19 -14.57 18.39
CA TRP A 449 7.02 -15.04 19.11
C TRP A 449 5.90 -15.53 18.18
N LEU A 450 5.61 -14.81 17.09
CA LEU A 450 4.64 -15.25 16.09
C LEU A 450 5.03 -16.59 15.47
N VAL A 451 6.30 -16.74 15.08
CA VAL A 451 6.83 -17.98 14.50
C VAL A 451 6.77 -19.12 15.52
N GLN A 452 7.22 -18.89 16.75
CA GLN A 452 7.19 -19.90 17.82
C GLN A 452 5.76 -20.32 18.15
N ARG A 453 4.83 -19.36 18.23
CA ARG A 453 3.42 -19.63 18.51
C ARG A 453 2.75 -20.38 17.37
N ALA A 454 3.06 -20.05 16.11
CA ALA A 454 2.59 -20.80 14.95
C ALA A 454 3.12 -22.22 14.95
N TRP A 455 4.39 -22.44 15.30
CA TRP A 455 4.97 -23.77 15.40
C TRP A 455 4.29 -24.62 16.49
N ARG A 456 4.05 -24.04 17.68
CA ARG A 456 3.38 -24.73 18.79
C ARG A 456 1.92 -25.09 18.49
N LEU A 457 1.22 -24.24 17.75
CA LEU A 457 -0.19 -24.45 17.38
C LEU A 457 -0.36 -25.29 16.10
N SER A 458 0.71 -25.51 15.34
CA SER A 458 0.66 -26.38 14.18
C SER A 458 0.43 -27.81 14.66
N PRO A 459 -0.49 -28.57 14.05
CA PRO A 459 -0.68 -29.98 14.38
C PRO A 459 0.68 -30.68 14.27
N ARG A 460 1.19 -31.23 15.38
CA ARG A 460 2.30 -32.17 15.30
C ARG A 460 1.73 -33.36 14.55
N THR A 461 2.15 -33.55 13.30
CA THR A 461 2.02 -34.85 12.65
C THR A 461 2.62 -35.85 13.62
N ARG A 462 1.77 -36.64 14.29
CA ARG A 462 2.24 -37.84 14.97
C ARG A 462 2.98 -38.59 13.89
N CYS A 463 4.29 -38.76 14.04
CA CYS A 463 5.03 -39.73 13.25
C CYS A 463 4.30 -41.06 13.46
N GLN A 464 3.50 -41.47 12.49
CA GLN A 464 3.26 -42.89 12.30
C GLN A 464 4.62 -43.42 11.84
N THR A 465 5.27 -44.05 12.81
CA THR A 465 6.48 -44.86 12.68
C THR A 465 6.36 -45.86 11.55
#